data_AF-A0A914X0A3-F1
#
_entry.id   AF-A0A914X0A3-F1
#
_cell.length_a   1.000
_cell.length_b   1.000
_cell.length_c   1.000
_cell.angle_alpha   90.00
_cell.angle_beta   90.00
_cell.angle_gamma   90.00
#
_symmetry.space_group_name_H-M   'P 1'
#
loop_
_entity.id
_entity.type
_entity.pdbx_description
1 polymer ?
#
loop_
_entity_poly.entity_id
_entity_poly.type
_entity_poly.pdbx_seq_one_letter_code
_entity_poly.pdbx_strand_id
1 'polypeptide(L)'
;MVFWRKKVVEVKPAKVGDCKRESGERRRSYKQRKSFEIRRSEADEIMRRFPDKIPILIERFKNETVLPQIDKMKFLVPADVTAGQLILLVR
;
A
#
# COMPACT_ATOMS: atom_id res chain seq x y z
N MET A 1 21.44 -15.97 19.84
CA MET A 1 19.97 -15.83 19.89
C MET A 1 19.56 -14.92 18.76
N VAL A 2 19.07 -15.50 17.68
CA VAL A 2 18.73 -14.83 16.42
C VAL A 2 17.41 -14.09 16.64
N PHE A 3 17.40 -12.77 16.68
CA PHE A 3 16.15 -12.03 16.69
C PHE A 3 16.19 -10.94 15.63
N TRP A 4 15.68 -11.33 14.47
CA TRP A 4 15.54 -10.54 13.28
C TRP A 4 14.90 -9.20 13.60
N ARG A 5 15.70 -8.14 13.47
CA ARG A 5 15.24 -6.76 13.37
C ARG A 5 14.31 -6.70 12.15
N LYS A 6 12.99 -6.80 12.37
CA LYS A 6 11.96 -6.49 11.38
C LYS A 6 12.13 -5.03 10.98
N LYS A 7 13.01 -4.78 10.01
CA LYS A 7 13.00 -3.57 9.19
C LYS A 7 11.72 -3.65 8.35
N VAL A 8 10.60 -3.23 8.94
CA VAL A 8 9.58 -2.57 8.13
C VAL A 8 10.28 -1.33 7.60
N VAL A 9 10.84 -1.46 6.39
CA VAL A 9 11.40 -0.33 5.67
C VAL A 9 10.23 0.59 5.39
N GLU A 10 10.06 1.57 6.27
CA GLU A 10 9.17 2.68 6.03
C GLU A 10 9.72 3.42 4.82
N VAL A 11 9.14 3.11 3.67
CA VAL A 11 9.45 3.77 2.41
C VAL A 11 8.96 5.21 2.58
N LYS A 12 9.89 6.13 2.89
CA LYS A 12 9.57 7.56 2.91
C LYS A 12 8.95 7.91 1.55
N PRO A 13 7.75 8.52 1.51
CA PRO A 13 7.12 8.86 0.25
C PRO A 13 8.05 9.78 -0.53
N ALA A 14 8.29 9.45 -1.80
CA ALA A 14 8.93 10.36 -2.72
C ALA A 14 8.13 11.67 -2.73
N LYS A 15 8.81 12.81 -2.54
CA LYS A 15 8.19 14.13 -2.55
C LYS A 15 7.68 14.43 -3.97
N VAL A 16 6.44 14.02 -4.24
CA VAL A 16 5.63 14.60 -5.31
C VAL A 16 5.11 15.94 -4.77
N GLY A 17 5.28 17.00 -5.56
CA GLY A 17 4.98 18.38 -5.17
C GLY A 17 3.61 18.58 -4.51
N ASP A 18 3.58 19.51 -3.55
CA ASP A 18 2.47 19.77 -2.63
C ASP A 18 1.12 20.10 -3.30
N CYS A 19 0.05 19.43 -2.85
CA CYS A 19 -1.28 20.05 -2.73
C CYS A 19 -2.03 19.48 -1.50
N LYS A 20 -2.19 20.35 -0.50
CA LYS A 20 -3.01 20.39 0.73
C LYS A 20 -3.78 19.15 1.24
N ARG A 21 -3.47 18.80 2.50
CA ARG A 21 -4.35 18.41 3.64
C ARG A 21 -5.73 17.81 3.28
N GLU A 22 -5.92 16.48 3.39
CA GLU A 22 -7.24 15.86 3.23
C GLU A 22 -7.57 14.81 4.29
N SER A 23 -8.23 15.28 5.36
CA SER A 23 -8.84 14.44 6.40
C SER A 23 -10.09 13.70 5.93
N GLY A 24 -10.62 14.00 4.73
CA GLY A 24 -11.90 13.50 4.19
C GLY A 24 -11.84 12.53 2.99
N GLU A 25 -10.66 12.28 2.43
CA GLU A 25 -10.52 11.45 1.21
C GLU A 25 -10.50 9.93 1.45
N ARG A 26 -10.39 9.48 2.70
CA ARG A 26 -10.29 8.05 3.04
C ARG A 26 -11.49 7.20 2.64
N ARG A 27 -12.65 7.81 2.36
CA ARG A 27 -13.88 7.08 1.98
C ARG A 27 -13.99 6.77 0.49
N ARG A 28 -13.20 7.44 -0.38
CA ARG A 28 -13.22 7.18 -1.83
C ARG A 28 -12.22 6.09 -2.17
N SER A 29 -12.59 5.20 -3.11
CA SER A 29 -11.66 4.15 -3.57
C SER A 29 -10.42 4.79 -4.18
N TYR A 30 -9.27 4.15 -4.00
CA TYR A 30 -8.00 4.64 -4.55
C TYR A 30 -8.07 4.91 -6.06
N LYS A 31 -8.82 4.08 -6.79
CA LYS A 31 -9.02 4.24 -8.24
C LYS A 31 -9.77 5.52 -8.61
N GLN A 32 -10.60 6.04 -7.72
CA GLN A 32 -11.37 7.28 -7.92
C GLN A 32 -10.56 8.52 -7.53
N ARG A 33 -9.61 8.36 -6.60
CA ARG A 33 -8.75 9.45 -6.11
C ARG A 33 -7.60 9.76 -7.08
N LYS A 34 -7.05 8.74 -7.74
CA LYS A 34 -5.93 8.88 -8.67
C LYS A 34 -6.25 8.39 -10.07
N SER A 35 -5.94 9.22 -11.06
CA SER A 35 -6.02 8.85 -12.48
C SER A 35 -5.13 7.65 -12.79
N PHE A 36 -5.44 6.94 -13.87
CA PHE A 36 -4.70 5.75 -14.27
C PHE A 36 -3.21 6.05 -14.56
N GLU A 37 -2.93 7.16 -15.22
CA GLU A 37 -1.57 7.58 -15.58
C GLU A 37 -0.70 7.79 -14.35
N ILE A 38 -1.21 8.51 -13.33
CA ILE A 38 -0.50 8.72 -12.07
C ILE A 38 -0.27 7.40 -11.36
N ARG A 39 -1.28 6.51 -11.30
CA ARG A 39 -1.14 5.19 -10.65
C ARG A 39 -0.07 4.33 -11.33
N ARG A 40 0.01 4.37 -12.66
CA ARG A 40 0.99 3.63 -13.44
C ARG A 40 2.40 4.18 -13.20
N SER A 41 2.59 5.50 -13.32
CA SER A 41 3.89 6.13 -13.08
C SER A 41 4.42 5.86 -11.66
N GLU A 42 3.55 5.93 -10.64
CA GLU A 42 3.93 5.58 -9.26
C GLU A 42 4.32 4.11 -9.11
N ALA A 43 3.58 3.19 -9.73
CA ALA A 43 3.89 1.77 -9.68
C ALA A 43 5.22 1.47 -10.37
N ASP A 44 5.44 2.03 -11.56
CA ASP A 44 6.67 1.86 -12.34
C ASP A 44 7.89 2.40 -11.59
N GLU A 45 7.76 3.56 -10.91
CA GLU A 45 8.84 4.10 -10.07
C GLU A 45 9.18 3.16 -8.90
N ILE A 46 8.16 2.64 -8.22
CA ILE A 46 8.36 1.73 -7.08
C ILE A 46 8.99 0.41 -7.54
N MET A 47 8.55 -0.14 -8.68
CA MET A 47 9.11 -1.36 -9.26
C MET A 47 10.58 -1.18 -9.67
N ARG A 48 10.95 -0.02 -10.22
CA ARG A 48 12.37 0.30 -10.51
C ARG A 48 13.22 0.38 -9.25
N ARG A 49 12.66 0.89 -8.14
CA ARG A 49 13.37 1.01 -6.85
C ARG A 49 13.49 -0.30 -6.10
N PHE A 50 12.51 -1.20 -6.25
CA PHE A 50 12.45 -2.48 -5.56
C PHE A 50 12.02 -3.59 -6.54
N PRO A 51 12.95 -4.15 -7.33
CA PRO A 51 12.61 -5.12 -8.37
C PRO A 51 12.04 -6.44 -7.80
N ASP A 52 12.49 -6.84 -6.61
CA ASP A 52 12.08 -8.11 -5.99
C ASP A 52 10.75 -8.02 -5.22
N LYS A 53 10.07 -6.87 -5.28
CA LYS A 53 8.86 -6.62 -4.51
C LYS A 53 7.74 -6.04 -5.37
N ILE A 54 6.52 -6.49 -5.07
CA ILE A 54 5.31 -6.15 -5.80
C ILE A 54 4.50 -5.14 -4.96
N PRO A 55 4.16 -3.96 -5.51
CA PRO A 55 3.26 -3.02 -4.85
C PRO A 55 1.82 -3.53 -4.93
N ILE A 56 1.23 -3.85 -3.78
CA ILE A 56 -0.16 -4.30 -3.66
C ILE A 56 -0.97 -3.20 -2.98
N LEU A 57 -2.13 -2.90 -3.56
CA LEU A 57 -3.10 -2.00 -2.96
C LEU A 57 -4.27 -2.80 -2.38
N ILE A 58 -4.56 -2.58 -1.10
CA ILE A 58 -5.62 -3.27 -0.36
C ILE A 58 -6.57 -2.21 0.21
N GLU A 59 -7.85 -2.34 -0.10
CA GLU A 59 -8.91 -1.48 0.42
C GLU A 59 -10.03 -2.34 1.00
N ARG A 60 -10.66 -1.85 2.08
CA ARG A 60 -11.82 -2.51 2.65
C ARG A 60 -12.98 -2.38 1.66
N PHE A 61 -13.77 -3.45 1.52
CA PHE A 61 -14.98 -3.40 0.71
C PHE A 61 -15.97 -2.36 1.25
N LYS A 62 -16.69 -1.67 0.35
CA LYS A 62 -17.53 -0.51 0.71
C LYS A 62 -18.69 -0.89 1.64
N ASN A 63 -19.22 -2.10 1.48
CA ASN A 63 -20.39 -2.58 2.22
C ASN A 63 -20.02 -3.48 3.40
N GLU A 64 -18.73 -3.62 3.69
CA GLU A 64 -18.27 -4.41 4.83
C GLU A 64 -18.50 -3.63 6.13
N THR A 65 -19.19 -4.24 7.09
CA THR A 65 -19.54 -3.62 8.37
C THR A 65 -18.89 -4.32 9.55
N VAL A 66 -18.46 -5.58 9.39
CA VAL A 66 -17.92 -6.41 10.46
C VAL A 66 -16.42 -6.19 10.64
N LEU A 67 -15.69 -6.01 9.54
CA LEU A 67 -14.23 -5.84 9.58
C LEU A 67 -13.80 -4.42 9.97
N PRO A 68 -12.74 -4.28 10.81
CA PRO A 68 -12.19 -3.00 11.19
C PRO A 68 -11.63 -2.23 9.98
N GLN A 69 -11.44 -0.92 10.15
CA GLN A 69 -10.82 -0.11 9.11
C GLN A 69 -9.32 -0.42 9.01
N ILE A 70 -8.83 -0.58 7.77
CA ILE A 70 -7.41 -0.82 7.51
C ILE A 70 -6.67 0.53 7.51
N ASP A 71 -5.62 0.64 8.33
CA ASP A 71 -4.84 1.89 8.47
C ASP A 71 -3.94 2.19 7.28
N LYS A 72 -3.41 1.15 6.61
CA LYS A 72 -2.49 1.27 5.48
C LYS A 72 -3.06 0.57 4.25
N MET A 73 -3.18 1.29 3.14
CA MET A 73 -3.71 0.75 1.89
C MET A 73 -2.63 0.27 0.90
N LYS A 74 -1.38 0.70 1.06
CA LYS A 74 -0.27 0.40 0.15
C LYS A 74 0.71 -0.56 0.84
N PHE A 75 0.94 -1.71 0.24
CA PHE A 75 1.84 -2.75 0.72
C PHE A 75 2.90 -3.04 -0.32
N LEU A 76 4.12 -3.35 0.12
CA LEU A 76 5.22 -3.77 -0.73
C LEU A 76 5.58 -5.20 -0.33
N VAL A 77 5.14 -6.16 -1.14
CA VAL A 77 5.15 -7.58 -0.80
C VAL A 77 6.22 -8.29 -1.64
N PRO A 78 7.13 -9.08 -1.03
CA PRO A 78 8.09 -9.89 -1.80
C PRO A 78 7.38 -10.89 -2.72
N ALA A 79 7.97 -11.21 -3.86
CA ALA A 79 7.40 -12.15 -4.84
C ALA A 79 7.15 -13.57 -4.26
N ASP A 80 7.90 -13.97 -3.24
CA ASP A 80 7.80 -15.30 -2.61
C ASP A 80 6.65 -15.45 -1.62
N VAL A 81 5.91 -14.36 -1.33
CA VAL A 81 4.83 -14.37 -0.34
C VAL A 81 3.54 -14.87 -0.96
N THR A 82 2.93 -15.87 -0.32
CA THR A 82 1.64 -16.43 -0.73
C THR A 82 0.47 -15.59 -0.23
N ALA A 83 -0.69 -15.70 -0.88
CA ALA A 83 -1.91 -15.02 -0.45
C ALA A 83 -2.30 -15.33 1.01
N GLY A 84 -2.08 -16.58 1.46
CA GLY A 84 -2.33 -16.97 2.85
C GLY A 84 -1.46 -16.21 3.85
N GLN A 85 -0.17 -16.06 3.54
CA GLN A 85 0.76 -15.26 4.36
C GLN A 85 0.40 -13.77 4.33
N LEU A 86 -0.07 -13.26 3.18
CA LEU A 86 -0.52 -11.87 3.05
C LEU A 86 -1.72 -11.57 3.97
N ILE A 87 -2.67 -12.49 4.10
CA ILE A 87 -3.81 -12.33 5.03
C ILE A 87 -3.31 -12.24 6.48
N LEU A 88 -2.24 -12.94 6.85
CA LEU A 88 -1.68 -12.83 8.20
C LEU A 88 -1.01 -11.47 8.47
N LEU A 89 -0.52 -10.80 7.42
CA LEU A 89 0.09 -9.47 7.49
C LEU A 89 -0.95 -8.34 7.57
N VAL A 90 -2.14 -8.58 7.03
CA VAL A 90 -3.27 -7.65 7.02
C VAL A 90 -4.28 -8.11 8.07
N ARG A 91 -4.05 -7.74 9.33
CA ARG A 91 -4.96 -7.98 10.46
C ARG A 91 -5.36 -6.67 11.11
#